data_AF-A0A7V9JDH2-F1
#
_entry.id   AF-A0A7V9JDH2-F1
#
_cell.length_a   1.000
_cell.length_b   1.000
_cell.length_c   1.000
_cell.angle_alpha   90.00
_cell.angle_beta   90.00
_cell.angle_gamma   90.00
#
_symmetry.space_group_name_H-M   'P 1'
#
loop_
_entity.id
_entity.type
_entity.pdbx_description
1 polymer ?
#
loop_
_entity_poly.entity_id
_entity_poly.type
_entity_poly.pdbx_seq_one_letter_code
_entity_poly.pdbx_strand_id
1 'polypeptide(L)'
;AGGVKLATVAVVAVTVMSTLRGQEEPEVFKRRIPVLLVHRAMAVIVLFFLLHFLVTFSLAVTETFYGENPAFLRILFESMSAVVTNGLGNGITPILSTPGKIIICIAMFLGRIGPLTLVYALQRRQSYQPYRYPETSVHIG
;
A
#
# COMPACT_ATOMS: atom_id res chain seq x y z
N ALA A 1 1.02 10.94 10.46
CA ALA A 1 1.21 9.50 10.18
C ALA A 1 0.63 9.20 8.80
N GLY A 2 1.49 9.10 7.79
CA GLY A 2 1.10 8.90 6.40
C GLY A 2 1.46 7.48 5.95
N GLY A 3 0.43 6.71 5.64
CA GLY A 3 0.52 5.32 5.22
C GLY A 3 -0.89 4.80 4.94
N VAL A 4 -1.03 3.49 4.69
CA VAL A 4 -2.37 2.87 4.57
C VAL A 4 -3.11 3.09 5.88
N LYS A 5 -4.25 3.79 5.82
CA LYS A 5 -5.06 4.02 7.02
C LYS A 5 -5.59 2.68 7.53
N LEU A 6 -5.68 2.54 8.85
CA LEU A 6 -6.31 1.37 9.50
C LEU A 6 -7.69 1.07 8.92
N ALA A 7 -8.45 2.11 8.59
CA ALA A 7 -9.75 1.99 7.94
C ALA A 7 -9.70 1.23 6.60
N THR A 8 -8.66 1.43 5.78
CA THR A 8 -8.48 0.71 4.52
C THR A 8 -8.25 -0.78 4.74
N VAL A 9 -7.41 -1.12 5.72
CA VAL A 9 -7.14 -2.52 6.10
C VAL A 9 -8.40 -3.17 6.66
N ALA A 10 -9.15 -2.45 7.52
CA ALA A 10 -10.40 -2.94 8.08
C ALA A 10 -11.46 -3.21 7.00
N VAL A 11 -11.61 -2.31 6.02
CA VAL A 11 -12.55 -2.50 4.89
C VAL A 11 -12.19 -3.76 4.10
N VAL A 12 -10.92 -3.98 3.78
CA VAL A 12 -10.50 -5.17 3.03
C VAL A 12 -10.66 -6.44 3.86
N ALA A 13 -10.29 -6.41 5.15
CA ALA A 13 -10.47 -7.57 6.04
C ALA A 13 -11.95 -7.97 6.16
N VAL A 14 -12.85 -6.99 6.34
CA VAL A 14 -14.29 -7.27 6.40
C VAL A 14 -14.81 -7.76 5.05
N THR A 15 -14.32 -7.20 3.94
CA THR A 15 -14.69 -7.68 2.60
C THR A 15 -14.33 -9.16 2.45
N VAL A 16 -13.09 -9.54 2.77
CA VAL A 16 -12.63 -10.93 2.71
C VAL A 16 -13.47 -11.84 3.61
N MET A 17 -13.74 -11.42 4.86
CA MET A 17 -14.58 -12.19 5.78
C MET A 17 -16.03 -12.35 5.28
N SER A 18 -16.59 -11.31 4.67
CA SER A 18 -17.94 -11.31 4.09
C SER A 18 -18.02 -12.29 2.92
N THR A 19 -17.03 -12.25 2.01
CA THR A 19 -16.93 -13.17 0.88
C THR A 19 -16.80 -14.62 1.34
N LEU A 20 -15.97 -14.90 2.35
CA LEU A 20 -15.85 -16.25 2.94
C LEU A 20 -17.13 -16.74 3.60
N ARG A 21 -18.00 -15.84 4.08
CA ARG A 21 -19.32 -16.15 4.63
C ARG A 21 -20.42 -16.24 3.57
N GLY A 22 -20.10 -16.04 2.29
CA GLY A 22 -21.06 -16.03 1.19
C GLY A 22 -21.98 -14.81 1.16
N GLN A 23 -21.62 -13.72 1.85
CA GLN A 23 -22.38 -12.47 1.84
C GLN A 23 -21.95 -11.62 0.64
N GLU A 24 -22.91 -11.29 -0.24
CA GLU A 24 -22.67 -10.49 -1.45
C GLU A 24 -22.19 -9.06 -1.14
N GLU A 25 -22.64 -8.51 -0.02
CA GLU A 25 -22.32 -7.14 0.38
C GLU A 25 -21.61 -7.11 1.74
N PRO A 26 -20.39 -6.55 1.83
CA PRO A 26 -19.70 -6.41 3.10
C PRO A 26 -20.39 -5.38 4.00
N GLU A 27 -20.77 -5.84 5.20
CA GLU A 27 -21.42 -5.02 6.22
C GLU A 27 -20.55 -4.86 7.47
N VAL A 28 -20.54 -3.65 8.03
CA VAL A 28 -19.85 -3.29 9.28
C VAL A 28 -20.80 -2.49 10.15
N PHE A 29 -20.95 -2.85 11.43
CA PHE A 29 -21.86 -2.17 12.37
C PHE A 29 -23.30 -1.99 11.83
N LYS A 30 -23.84 -3.01 11.13
CA LYS A 30 -25.15 -2.96 10.44
C LYS A 30 -25.26 -1.86 9.36
N ARG A 31 -24.14 -1.47 8.77
CA ARG A 31 -24.07 -0.56 7.63
C ARG A 31 -23.34 -1.22 6.47
N ARG A 32 -23.90 -1.08 5.27
CA ARG A 32 -23.31 -1.57 4.02
C ARG A 32 -22.14 -0.71 3.58
N ILE A 33 -21.05 -1.36 3.17
CA ILE A 33 -19.89 -0.70 2.58
C ILE A 33 -20.14 -0.60 1.07
N PRO A 34 -20.09 0.61 0.48
CA PRO A 34 -20.23 0.75 -0.97
C PRO A 34 -19.14 -0.03 -1.70
N VAL A 35 -19.52 -0.78 -2.74
CA VAL A 35 -18.59 -1.55 -3.59
C VAL A 35 -17.44 -0.69 -4.13
N LEU A 36 -17.73 0.58 -4.43
CA LEU A 36 -16.72 1.56 -4.84
C LEU A 36 -15.64 1.76 -3.76
N LEU A 37 -16.02 1.79 -2.47
CA LEU A 37 -15.08 1.94 -1.37
C LEU A 37 -14.20 0.70 -1.22
N VAL A 38 -14.75 -0.50 -1.42
CA VAL A 38 -14.02 -1.77 -1.43
C VAL A 38 -12.95 -1.78 -2.53
N HIS A 39 -13.32 -1.44 -3.77
CA HIS A 39 -12.39 -1.39 -4.90
C HIS A 39 -11.26 -0.38 -4.66
N ARG A 40 -11.60 0.78 -4.09
CA ARG A 40 -10.61 1.80 -3.72
C ARG A 40 -9.67 1.27 -2.64
N ALA A 41 -10.20 0.60 -1.62
CA ALA A 41 -9.38 0.04 -0.55
C ALA A 41 -8.43 -1.05 -1.07
N MET A 42 -8.90 -1.93 -1.96
CA MET A 42 -8.05 -2.91 -2.65
C MET A 42 -6.94 -2.24 -3.45
N ALA A 43 -7.27 -1.24 -4.27
CA ALA A 43 -6.28 -0.50 -5.07
C ALA A 43 -5.20 0.15 -4.20
N VAL A 44 -5.56 0.71 -3.05
CA VAL A 44 -4.62 1.28 -2.07
C VAL A 44 -3.65 0.24 -1.55
N ILE A 45 -4.17 -0.92 -1.14
CA ILE A 45 -3.36 -1.99 -0.56
C ILE A 45 -2.36 -2.51 -1.60
N VAL A 46 -2.82 -2.77 -2.83
CA VAL A 46 -1.95 -3.22 -3.92
C VAL A 46 -0.87 -2.20 -4.23
N LEU A 47 -1.23 -0.92 -4.37
CA LEU A 47 -0.26 0.16 -4.65
C LEU A 47 0.76 0.29 -3.52
N PHE A 48 0.33 0.15 -2.27
CA PHE A 48 1.21 0.20 -1.11
C PHE A 48 2.22 -0.95 -1.11
N PHE A 49 1.76 -2.20 -1.32
CA PHE A 49 2.66 -3.35 -1.39
C PHE A 49 3.64 -3.25 -2.56
N LEU A 50 3.17 -2.74 -3.72
CA LEU A 50 4.04 -2.52 -4.88
C LEU A 50 5.13 -1.49 -4.57
N LEU A 51 4.76 -0.36 -3.97
CA LEU A 51 5.72 0.66 -3.56
C LEU A 51 6.71 0.11 -2.53
N HIS A 52 6.22 -0.59 -1.50
CA HIS A 52 7.08 -1.22 -0.49
C HIS A 52 8.06 -2.20 -1.12
N PHE A 53 7.59 -3.06 -2.03
CA PHE A 53 8.45 -3.99 -2.76
C PHE A 53 9.55 -3.28 -3.56
N LEU A 54 9.20 -2.22 -4.31
CA LEU A 54 10.18 -1.45 -5.09
C LEU A 54 11.24 -0.81 -4.20
N VAL A 55 10.85 -0.26 -3.05
CA VAL A 55 11.77 0.37 -2.10
C VAL A 55 12.70 -0.68 -1.49
N THR A 56 12.16 -1.80 -0.99
CA THR A 56 12.93 -2.91 -0.42
C THR A 56 13.90 -3.50 -1.44
N PHE A 57 13.45 -3.73 -2.67
CA PHE A 57 14.29 -4.24 -3.74
C PHE A 57 15.43 -3.27 -4.08
N SER A 58 15.12 -1.99 -4.24
CA SER A 58 16.13 -0.96 -4.56
C SER A 58 17.16 -0.82 -3.44
N LEU A 59 16.73 -0.87 -2.17
CA LEU A 59 17.63 -0.87 -1.01
C LEU A 59 18.49 -2.12 -0.96
N ALA A 60 17.91 -3.30 -1.16
CA ALA A 60 18.66 -4.56 -1.16
C ALA A 60 19.77 -4.54 -2.22
N VAL A 61 19.44 -4.12 -3.45
CA VAL A 61 20.44 -3.97 -4.53
C VAL A 61 21.51 -2.96 -4.12
N THR A 62 21.12 -1.76 -3.69
CA THR A 62 22.07 -0.68 -3.40
C THR A 62 23.04 -1.03 -2.27
N GLU A 63 22.53 -1.63 -1.18
CA GLU A 63 23.36 -2.03 -0.04
C GLU A 63 24.24 -3.23 -0.35
N THR A 64 23.88 -4.06 -1.32
CA THR A 64 24.75 -5.14 -1.83
C THR A 64 25.91 -4.62 -2.68
N PHE A 65 25.69 -3.57 -3.48
CA PHE A 65 26.73 -2.99 -4.35
C PHE A 65 27.63 -1.95 -3.65
N TYR A 66 27.09 -1.15 -2.72
CA TYR A 66 27.77 0.03 -2.16
C TYR A 66 27.82 0.07 -0.63
N GLY A 67 27.16 -0.86 0.07
CA GLY A 67 26.99 -0.84 1.52
C GLY A 67 27.66 -2.01 2.25
N GLU A 68 27.31 -2.16 3.53
CA GLU A 68 27.87 -3.20 4.42
C GLU A 68 27.11 -4.55 4.35
N ASN A 69 26.22 -4.73 3.37
CA ASN A 69 25.34 -5.92 3.26
C ASN A 69 24.62 -6.26 4.59
N PRO A 70 23.79 -5.36 5.14
CA PRO A 70 23.01 -5.66 6.34
C PRO A 70 22.03 -6.81 6.06
N ALA A 71 21.72 -7.59 7.11
CA ALA A 71 20.76 -8.69 7.01
C ALA A 71 19.43 -8.22 6.38
N PHE A 72 18.90 -9.02 5.44
CA PHE A 72 17.68 -8.70 4.69
C PHE A 72 16.51 -8.28 5.59
N LEU A 73 16.36 -8.92 6.75
CA LEU A 73 15.30 -8.62 7.71
C LEU A 73 15.40 -7.19 8.27
N ARG A 74 16.61 -6.64 8.39
CA ARG A 74 16.82 -5.23 8.79
C ARG A 74 16.42 -4.28 7.66
N ILE A 75 16.76 -4.61 6.41
CA ILE A 75 16.37 -3.83 5.22
C ILE A 75 14.84 -3.80 5.07
N LEU A 76 14.20 -4.96 5.23
CA LEU A 76 12.74 -5.09 5.16
C LEU A 76 12.05 -4.26 6.26
N PHE A 77 12.56 -4.30 7.49
CA PHE A 77 12.02 -3.50 8.59
C PHE A 77 12.15 -2.00 8.33
N GLU A 78 13.32 -1.56 7.87
CA GLU A 78 13.62 -0.15 7.64
C GLU A 78 12.83 0.42 6.45
N SER A 79 12.77 -0.31 5.34
CA SER A 79 11.95 0.05 4.17
C SER A 79 10.46 0.13 4.54
N MET A 80 9.95 -0.79 5.36
CA MET A 80 8.57 -0.76 5.84
C MET A 80 8.32 0.46 6.73
N SER A 81 9.23 0.75 7.66
CA SER A 81 9.19 1.94 8.51
C SER A 81 9.16 3.23 7.71
N ALA A 82 10.02 3.35 6.70
CA ALA A 82 10.11 4.51 5.83
C ALA A 82 8.78 4.72 5.07
N VAL A 83 8.23 3.67 4.47
CA VAL A 83 6.99 3.74 3.69
C VAL A 83 5.77 4.03 4.56
N VAL A 84 5.70 3.50 5.79
CA VAL A 84 4.61 3.78 6.74
C VAL A 84 4.81 5.09 7.50
N THR A 85 6.00 5.69 7.41
CA THR A 85 6.43 6.87 8.19
C THR A 85 6.25 6.69 9.70
N ASN A 86 6.51 5.49 10.22
CA ASN A 86 6.37 5.21 11.66
C ASN A 86 7.57 5.73 12.50
N GLY A 87 8.73 5.95 11.87
CA GLY A 87 9.94 6.46 12.51
C GLY A 87 10.70 5.46 13.39
N LEU A 88 10.27 4.19 13.43
CA LEU A 88 10.96 3.11 14.12
C LEU A 88 12.05 2.54 13.23
N GLY A 89 13.26 2.37 13.73
CA GLY A 89 14.37 1.83 12.94
C GLY A 89 15.20 0.84 13.75
N ASN A 90 15.83 -0.11 13.06
CA ASN A 90 16.79 -1.03 13.69
C ASN A 90 18.21 -0.43 13.73
N GLY A 91 18.31 0.90 13.72
CA GLY A 91 19.55 1.66 13.76
C GLY A 91 20.44 1.50 12.52
N ILE A 92 19.90 1.04 11.37
CA ILE A 92 20.70 0.94 10.13
C ILE A 92 20.76 2.24 9.34
N THR A 93 19.80 3.15 9.54
CA THR A 93 19.71 4.46 8.86
C THR A 93 21.03 5.26 8.78
N PRO A 94 21.86 5.35 9.84
CA PRO A 94 23.13 6.08 9.75
C PRO A 94 24.19 5.35 8.91
N ILE A 95 24.11 4.02 8.83
CA ILE A 95 25.09 3.12 8.21
C ILE A 95 24.76 2.87 6.73
N LEU A 96 23.55 3.22 6.28
CA LEU A 96 23.17 3.11 4.87
C LEU A 96 24.12 3.88 3.95
N SER A 97 24.34 3.30 2.77
CA SER A 97 25.06 3.93 1.67
C SER A 97 24.41 5.27 1.28
N THR A 98 25.19 6.19 0.72
CA THR A 98 24.70 7.49 0.22
C THR A 98 23.49 7.34 -0.72
N PRO A 99 23.51 6.47 -1.75
CA PRO A 99 22.33 6.20 -2.56
C PRO A 99 21.16 5.56 -1.78
N GLY A 100 21.44 4.66 -0.83
CA GLY A 100 20.41 4.06 0.04
C GLY A 100 19.65 5.09 0.87
N LYS A 101 20.35 6.10 1.41
CA LYS A 101 19.75 7.22 2.15
C LYS A 101 18.79 8.04 1.28
N ILE A 102 19.16 8.29 0.02
CA ILE A 102 18.28 9.00 -0.94
C ILE A 102 16.99 8.21 -1.18
N ILE A 103 17.10 6.89 -1.37
CA ILE A 103 15.94 6.01 -1.56
C ILE A 103 14.99 6.07 -0.36
N ILE A 104 15.53 6.00 0.86
CA ILE A 104 14.73 6.11 2.11
C ILE A 104 14.03 7.48 2.19
N CYS A 105 14.73 8.57 1.88
CA CYS A 105 14.12 9.90 1.88
C CYS A 105 12.93 10.00 0.92
N ILE A 106 13.08 9.47 -0.30
CA ILE A 106 11.99 9.41 -1.29
C ILE A 106 10.86 8.52 -0.78
N ALA A 107 11.16 7.37 -0.18
CA ALA A 107 10.17 6.45 0.37
C ALA A 107 9.36 7.11 1.51
N MET A 108 10.01 7.86 2.41
CA MET A 108 9.33 8.60 3.48
C MET A 108 8.44 9.71 2.93
N PHE A 109 8.90 10.42 1.89
CA PHE A 109 8.12 11.46 1.23
C PHE A 109 6.87 10.88 0.56
N LEU A 110 7.03 9.80 -0.21
CA LEU A 110 5.92 9.11 -0.87
C LEU A 110 4.97 8.47 0.14
N GLY A 111 5.47 7.86 1.21
CA GLY A 111 4.66 7.31 2.30
C GLY A 111 3.77 8.38 2.94
N ARG A 112 4.33 9.58 3.18
CA ARG A 112 3.59 10.71 3.74
C ARG A 112 2.57 11.30 2.79
N ILE A 113 2.89 11.38 1.49
CA ILE A 113 2.03 11.97 0.44
C ILE A 113 0.94 11.01 -0.02
N GLY A 114 1.16 9.69 0.09
CA GLY A 114 0.25 8.64 -0.35
C GLY A 114 -1.23 8.91 -0.03
N PRO A 115 -1.61 9.23 1.23
CA PRO A 115 -2.99 9.52 1.59
C PRO A 115 -3.60 10.73 0.87
N LEU A 116 -2.83 11.81 0.66
CA LEU A 116 -3.30 13.03 -0.01
C LEU A 116 -3.49 12.81 -1.51
N THR A 117 -2.49 12.17 -2.15
CA THR A 117 -2.57 11.80 -3.57
C THR A 117 -3.75 10.88 -3.83
N LEU A 118 -4.02 9.95 -2.89
CA LEU A 118 -5.14 9.04 -3.03
C LEU A 118 -6.48 9.78 -2.96
N VAL A 119 -6.67 10.66 -1.98
CA VAL A 119 -7.90 11.47 -1.89
C VAL A 119 -8.13 12.24 -3.19
N TYR A 120 -7.08 12.85 -3.75
CA TYR A 120 -7.17 13.61 -5.00
C TYR A 120 -7.46 12.73 -6.22
N ALA A 121 -6.73 11.62 -6.38
CA ALA A 121 -6.92 10.67 -7.49
C ALA A 121 -8.34 10.07 -7.51
N LEU A 122 -8.91 9.84 -6.32
CA LEU A 122 -10.27 9.33 -6.17
C LEU A 122 -11.35 10.37 -6.50
N GLN A 123 -11.06 11.65 -6.32
CA GLN A 123 -11.98 12.75 -6.61
C GLN A 123 -12.09 13.01 -8.12
N ARG A 124 -11.00 12.77 -8.87
CA ARG A 124 -10.90 13.10 -10.30
C ARG A 124 -11.51 12.06 -11.26
N ARG A 125 -11.94 10.89 -10.78
CA ARG A 125 -12.32 9.73 -11.62
C ARG A 125 -13.81 9.44 -11.74
N GLN A 126 -14.72 10.30 -11.25
CA GLN A 126 -16.15 10.15 -11.57
C GLN A 126 -16.45 10.70 -12.97
N SER A 127 -16.04 9.96 -14.01
CA SER A 127 -16.57 10.19 -15.35
C SER A 127 -17.88 9.40 -15.46
N TYR A 128 -18.99 10.11 -15.62
CA TYR A 128 -20.28 9.48 -15.90
C TYR A 128 -20.22 8.83 -17.29
N GLN A 129 -20.27 7.50 -17.35
CA GLN A 129 -20.43 6.76 -18.60
C GLN A 129 -21.90 6.36 -18.75
N PRO A 130 -22.63 6.89 -19.74
CA PRO A 130 -24.06 6.60 -19.93
C PRO A 130 -24.35 5.20 -20.51
N TYR A 131 -23.31 4.42 -20.82
CA TYR A 131 -23.44 3.09 -21.40
C TYR A 131 -22.58 2.08 -20.62
N ARG A 132 -23.05 0.84 -20.55
CA ARG A 132 -22.39 -0.26 -19.82
C ARG A 132 -22.07 -1.38 -20.81
N TYR A 133 -20.84 -1.87 -20.77
CA TYR A 133 -20.43 -3.01 -21.61
C TYR A 133 -21.07 -4.31 -21.11
N PRO A 134 -21.29 -5.31 -22.00
CA PRO A 134 -21.84 -6.60 -21.62
C PRO A 134 -20.93 -7.33 -20.62
N GLU A 135 -21.55 -8.01 -19.65
CA GLU A 135 -20.83 -8.77 -18.63
C GLU A 135 -20.23 -10.03 -19.25
N THR A 136 -18.94 -10.27 -19.01
CA THR A 136 -18.24 -11.50 -19.41
C THR A 136 -17.78 -12.21 -18.15
N SER A 137 -18.17 -13.48 -18.00
CA SER A 137 -17.68 -14.34 -16.92
C SER A 137 -16.26 -14.79 -17.24
N VAL A 138 -15.29 -14.17 -16.58
CA VAL A 138 -13.91 -14.67 -16.55
C VAL A 138 -13.84 -15.67 -15.41
N HIS A 139 -13.51 -16.92 -15.71
CA HIS A 139 -13.25 -17.92 -14.67
C HIS A 139 -11.94 -17.56 -13.99
N ILE A 140 -12.04 -17.16 -12.73
CA ILE A 140 -10.92 -16.97 -11.82
C ILE A 140 -11.02 -18.18 -10.89
N GLY A 141 -9.93 -18.96 -10.80
CA GLY A 141 -9.88 -20.32 -10.25
C GLY A 141 -10.69 -20.58 -8.98
#